data_AF-A0A972GXR7-F1
#
_entry.id   AF-A0A972GXR7-F1
#
_cell.length_a   1.000
_cell.length_b   1.000
_cell.length_c   1.000
_cell.angle_alpha   90.00
_cell.angle_beta   90.00
_cell.angle_gamma   90.00
#
_symmetry.space_group_name_H-M   'P 1'
#
loop_
_entity.id
_entity.type
_entity.pdbx_description
1 polymer ?
#
loop_
_entity_poly.entity_id
_entity_poly.type
_entity_poly.pdbx_seq_one_letter_code
_entity_poly.pdbx_strand_id
1 'polypeptide(L)'
;MNQLNENELLVYVGSYAPSTSVGINVFRLNTDNGSLTLQQSLEGIENPSFLTLNHNQTRLYAVSEIGAADGTVTSYTVNPQDGRLDFLNEQSSLGKATCYVTLDDDSSCLVLANYTSGNIALYPVKNDGSLGEAADHVQHKGSSIRADRQEAAHPHAAVIDPSGRYVFVPDLGLDQIKIYQMDYEHTRLLPHNEVLTKPGAGPRHLVFHTSIPYAYIINELDCTITVYSYAIEDGALHPVQTVPALPNDFTEFNICADIHISPSGNYLYGSNRGHNSIVVYEINKIDGTLTYVEHTSTLGLTPRNFAITPDGGFLLAANQDSNSIVTFAIDQQSGRLRETGQTVTVAKPVCVKIAKRPN
;
A
#
# COMPACT_ATOMS: atom_id res chain seq x y z
N MET A 1 -1.22 10.37 31.15
CA MET A 1 -1.18 9.90 29.74
C MET A 1 -2.11 10.81 28.97
N ASN A 2 -1.58 11.57 28.02
CA ASN A 2 -2.29 12.69 27.41
C ASN A 2 -3.01 12.21 26.15
N GLN A 3 -4.26 12.65 26.00
CA GLN A 3 -5.05 12.55 24.77
C GLN A 3 -4.26 13.04 23.55
N LEU A 4 -4.68 12.62 22.35
CA LEU A 4 -4.20 13.22 21.10
C LEU A 4 -4.51 14.72 21.10
N ASN A 5 -3.50 15.54 20.83
CA ASN A 5 -3.70 16.96 20.63
C ASN A 5 -4.31 17.23 19.24
N GLU A 6 -4.90 18.42 19.06
CA GLU A 6 -5.43 18.86 17.75
C GLU A 6 -4.39 18.96 16.64
N ASN A 7 -3.09 18.85 16.93
CA ASN A 7 -1.99 18.87 15.95
C ASN A 7 -1.26 17.52 15.87
N GLU A 8 -1.91 16.43 16.27
CA GLU A 8 -1.32 15.10 16.22
C GLU A 8 -2.11 14.16 15.30
N LEU A 9 -1.38 13.26 14.64
CA LEU A 9 -1.92 12.11 13.91
C LEU A 9 -1.22 10.84 14.39
N LEU A 10 -1.90 9.70 14.37
CA LEU A 10 -1.29 8.41 14.67
C LEU A 10 -0.65 7.83 13.40
N VAL A 11 0.53 7.24 13.55
CA VAL A 11 1.27 6.60 12.46
C VAL A 11 1.65 5.18 12.89
N TYR A 12 1.27 4.21 12.08
CA TYR A 12 1.57 2.79 12.27
C TYR A 12 2.60 2.35 11.26
N VAL A 13 3.67 1.71 11.73
CA VAL A 13 4.79 1.31 10.89
C VAL A 13 5.00 -0.19 11.00
N GLY A 14 4.89 -0.88 9.87
CA GLY A 14 5.20 -2.29 9.71
C GLY A 14 6.63 -2.49 9.21
N SER A 15 7.27 -3.58 9.62
CA SER A 15 8.70 -3.83 9.40
C SER A 15 8.97 -5.28 9.00
N TYR A 16 10.10 -5.54 8.31
CA TYR A 16 10.66 -6.89 8.26
C TYR A 16 11.44 -7.18 9.55
N ALA A 17 10.89 -8.07 10.38
CA ALA A 17 11.48 -8.45 11.66
C ALA A 17 11.07 -9.88 12.04
N PRO A 18 11.94 -10.67 12.68
CA PRO A 18 11.52 -11.92 13.30
C PRO A 18 10.50 -11.62 14.42
N SER A 19 9.66 -12.60 14.76
CA SER A 19 8.63 -12.43 15.81
C SER A 19 9.19 -12.08 17.20
N THR A 20 10.46 -12.36 17.47
CA THR A 20 11.18 -12.02 18.71
C THR A 20 11.80 -10.62 18.70
N SER A 21 11.49 -9.80 17.70
CA SER A 21 11.95 -8.42 17.58
C SER A 21 10.76 -7.51 17.31
N VAL A 22 10.97 -6.20 17.50
CA VAL A 22 9.94 -5.20 17.20
C VAL A 22 9.61 -5.23 15.72
N GLY A 23 8.37 -5.59 15.40
CA GLY A 23 7.84 -5.62 14.04
C GLY A 23 6.93 -4.44 13.73
N ILE A 24 6.10 -4.00 14.70
CA ILE A 24 5.20 -2.86 14.53
C ILE A 24 5.60 -1.73 15.48
N ASN A 25 5.69 -0.51 14.97
CA ASN A 25 5.85 0.70 15.79
C ASN A 25 4.63 1.63 15.61
N VAL A 26 4.20 2.25 16.70
CA VAL A 26 3.15 3.28 16.72
C VAL A 26 3.79 4.60 17.12
N PHE A 27 3.58 5.63 16.32
CA PHE A 27 4.07 6.99 16.55
C PHE A 27 2.93 7.99 16.61
N ARG A 28 3.18 9.13 17.25
CA ARG A 28 2.45 10.37 17.02
C ARG A 28 3.24 11.24 16.07
N LEU A 29 2.60 11.68 14.99
CA LEU A 29 3.10 12.69 14.07
C LEU A 29 2.61 14.07 14.52
N ASN A 30 3.54 14.98 14.77
CA ASN A 30 3.23 16.38 14.97
C ASN A 30 3.02 17.06 13.60
N THR A 31 1.80 17.57 13.35
CA THR A 31 1.42 18.17 12.06
C THR A 31 1.90 19.61 11.88
N ASP A 32 2.58 20.20 12.86
CA ASP A 32 3.20 21.53 12.70
C ASP A 32 4.61 21.43 12.11
N ASN A 33 5.34 20.34 12.40
CA ASN A 33 6.75 20.23 12.02
C ASN A 33 7.16 18.87 11.42
N GLY A 34 6.26 17.88 11.37
CA GLY A 34 6.53 16.57 10.79
C GLY A 34 7.31 15.60 11.69
N SER A 35 7.53 15.94 12.97
CA SER A 35 8.28 15.08 13.90
C SER A 35 7.45 13.89 14.38
N LEU A 36 8.11 12.74 14.57
CA LEU A 36 7.51 11.49 15.03
C LEU A 36 7.95 11.17 16.46
N THR A 37 6.99 10.94 17.36
CA THR A 37 7.24 10.52 18.75
C THR A 37 6.71 9.11 18.98
N LEU A 38 7.60 8.19 19.32
CA LEU A 38 7.26 6.78 19.57
C LEU A 38 6.27 6.65 20.74
N GLN A 39 5.22 5.86 20.55
CA GLN A 39 4.19 5.53 21.56
C GLN A 39 4.26 4.07 21.99
N GLN A 40 4.49 3.17 21.03
CA GLN A 40 4.52 1.74 21.26
C GLN A 40 5.44 1.07 20.26
N SER A 41 6.14 0.05 20.73
CA SER A 41 6.83 -0.95 19.92
C SER A 41 6.21 -2.30 20.25
N LEU A 42 5.90 -3.08 19.23
CA LEU A 42 5.20 -4.36 19.36
C LEU A 42 6.02 -5.47 18.71
N GLU A 43 6.23 -6.53 19.48
CA GLU A 43 6.82 -7.81 19.06
C GLU A 43 5.70 -8.86 18.89
N GLY A 44 6.07 -10.09 18.51
CA GLY A 44 5.14 -11.23 18.48
C GLY A 44 4.49 -11.50 17.12
N ILE A 45 4.71 -10.63 16.13
CA ILE A 45 4.33 -10.86 14.73
C ILE A 45 5.60 -10.89 13.87
N GLU A 46 5.77 -11.94 13.07
CA GLU A 46 6.88 -12.06 12.14
C GLU A 46 6.57 -11.27 10.85
N ASN A 47 7.53 -10.50 10.37
CA ASN A 47 7.46 -9.71 9.14
C ASN A 47 6.10 -9.02 8.91
N PRO A 48 5.64 -8.13 9.83
CA PRO A 48 4.44 -7.33 9.65
C PRO A 48 4.60 -6.30 8.51
N SER A 49 4.66 -6.76 7.27
CA SER A 49 5.19 -5.99 6.14
C SER A 49 4.18 -5.08 5.47
N PHE A 50 2.89 -5.31 5.73
CA PHE A 50 1.80 -4.45 5.28
C PHE A 50 0.71 -4.38 6.34
N LEU A 51 0.21 -3.16 6.58
CA LEU A 51 -0.81 -2.87 7.58
C LEU A 51 -2.00 -2.21 6.88
N THR A 52 -3.17 -2.28 7.49
CA THR A 52 -4.31 -1.42 7.13
C THR A 52 -5.18 -1.13 8.34
N LEU A 53 -5.84 0.02 8.34
CA LEU A 53 -6.83 0.41 9.35
C LEU A 53 -8.23 0.16 8.81
N ASN A 54 -9.19 -0.16 9.67
CA ASN A 54 -10.60 -0.13 9.28
C ASN A 54 -11.08 1.31 9.06
N HIS A 55 -12.25 1.48 8.44
CA HIS A 55 -12.81 2.80 8.13
C HIS A 55 -12.91 3.73 9.36
N ASN A 56 -13.36 3.16 10.49
CA ASN A 56 -13.51 3.88 11.76
C ASN A 56 -12.21 4.03 12.56
N GLN A 57 -11.10 3.44 12.08
CA GLN A 57 -9.77 3.51 12.67
C GLN A 57 -9.67 3.00 14.11
N THR A 58 -10.57 2.09 14.45
CA THR A 58 -10.64 1.40 15.74
C THR A 58 -9.97 0.03 15.68
N ARG A 59 -9.59 -0.44 14.49
CA ARG A 59 -8.93 -1.72 14.24
C ARG A 59 -7.78 -1.56 13.26
N LEU A 60 -6.74 -2.34 13.48
CA LEU A 60 -5.61 -2.48 12.58
C LEU A 60 -5.42 -3.95 12.22
N TYR A 61 -5.17 -4.21 10.95
CA TYR A 61 -4.88 -5.54 10.43
C TYR A 61 -3.46 -5.55 9.86
N ALA A 62 -2.69 -6.57 10.21
CA ALA A 62 -1.31 -6.73 9.80
C ALA A 62 -1.09 -8.10 9.15
N VAL A 63 -0.40 -8.15 8.02
CA VAL A 63 0.01 -9.42 7.40
C VAL A 63 1.35 -9.87 7.94
N SER A 64 1.55 -11.17 8.10
CA SER A 64 2.84 -11.78 8.41
C SER A 64 3.43 -12.38 7.13
N GLU A 65 4.45 -11.72 6.57
CA GLU A 65 5.03 -12.08 5.27
C GLU A 65 6.10 -13.19 5.43
N ILE A 66 5.63 -14.44 5.50
CA ILE A 66 6.49 -15.63 5.62
C ILE A 66 6.54 -16.38 4.29
N GLY A 67 7.75 -16.64 3.76
CA GLY A 67 7.91 -17.33 2.48
C GLY A 67 7.99 -18.86 2.56
N ALA A 68 8.38 -19.41 3.71
CA ALA A 68 8.63 -20.85 3.87
C ALA A 68 7.37 -21.68 4.15
N ALA A 69 6.37 -21.05 4.77
CA ALA A 69 5.07 -21.62 5.13
C ALA A 69 3.99 -20.57 4.89
N ASP A 70 2.73 -20.92 5.12
CA ASP A 70 1.65 -19.94 5.05
C ASP A 70 1.88 -18.83 6.07
N GLY A 71 1.70 -17.58 5.65
CA GLY A 71 1.72 -16.42 6.53
C GLY A 71 0.43 -16.34 7.35
N THR A 72 0.29 -15.28 8.12
CA THR A 72 -0.92 -14.99 8.90
C THR A 72 -1.44 -13.58 8.62
N VAL A 73 -2.67 -13.33 9.02
CA VAL A 73 -3.22 -11.98 9.16
C VAL A 73 -3.71 -11.81 10.61
N THR A 74 -3.21 -10.77 11.27
CA THR A 74 -3.48 -10.48 12.67
C THR A 74 -4.36 -9.23 12.79
N SER A 75 -5.41 -9.32 13.60
CA SER A 75 -6.27 -8.18 13.95
C SER A 75 -5.90 -7.64 15.33
N TYR A 76 -5.86 -6.31 15.43
CA TYR A 76 -5.60 -5.55 16.65
C TYR A 76 -6.74 -4.56 16.89
N THR A 77 -7.06 -4.32 18.16
CA THR A 77 -7.82 -3.12 18.55
C THR A 77 -6.89 -1.92 18.59
N VAL A 78 -7.43 -0.75 18.24
CA VAL A 78 -6.73 0.53 18.36
C VAL A 78 -7.32 1.30 19.53
N ASN A 79 -6.50 1.65 20.50
CA ASN A 79 -6.90 2.49 21.62
C ASN A 79 -7.21 3.91 21.10
N PRO A 80 -8.42 4.45 21.31
CA PRO A 80 -8.81 5.74 20.75
C PRO A 80 -8.10 6.94 21.37
N GLN A 81 -7.43 6.79 22.52
CA GLN A 81 -6.78 7.88 23.24
C GLN A 81 -5.33 8.09 22.80
N ASP A 82 -4.60 7.00 22.54
CA ASP A 82 -3.16 7.02 22.29
C ASP A 82 -2.71 6.15 21.11
N GLY A 83 -3.65 5.51 20.42
CA GLY A 83 -3.41 4.71 19.22
C GLY A 83 -2.77 3.36 19.46
N ARG A 84 -2.55 2.97 20.72
CA ARG A 84 -1.90 1.70 21.06
C ARG A 84 -2.69 0.50 20.54
N LEU A 85 -1.96 -0.53 20.15
CA LEU A 85 -2.49 -1.77 19.61
C LEU A 85 -2.55 -2.84 20.69
N ASP A 86 -3.72 -3.47 20.83
CA ASP A 86 -3.90 -4.69 21.62
C ASP A 86 -4.34 -5.83 20.69
N PHE A 87 -3.72 -7.00 20.85
CA PHE A 87 -4.03 -8.18 20.03
C PHE A 87 -5.50 -8.60 20.20
N LEU A 88 -6.16 -8.92 19.09
CA LEU A 88 -7.53 -9.43 19.08
C LEU A 88 -7.58 -10.90 18.65
N ASN A 89 -7.21 -11.21 17.41
CA ASN A 89 -7.05 -12.58 16.93
C ASN A 89 -6.13 -12.67 15.70
N GLU A 90 -5.89 -13.89 15.25
CA GLU A 90 -5.10 -14.19 14.06
C GLU A 90 -5.79 -15.29 13.23
N GLN A 91 -5.58 -15.25 11.92
CA GLN A 91 -5.94 -16.31 10.98
C GLN A 91 -4.77 -16.65 10.07
N SER A 92 -4.70 -17.89 9.58
CA SER A 92 -3.83 -18.22 8.44
C SER A 92 -4.22 -17.35 7.24
N SER A 93 -3.24 -16.90 6.47
CA SER A 93 -3.42 -16.16 5.20
C SER A 93 -3.77 -17.03 3.99
N LEU A 94 -3.73 -18.37 4.18
CA LEU A 94 -3.86 -19.37 3.12
C LEU A 94 -2.92 -19.12 1.93
N GLY A 95 -1.71 -18.63 2.21
CA GLY A 95 -0.68 -18.44 1.20
C GLY A 95 0.64 -17.95 1.78
N LYS A 96 1.65 -17.87 0.92
CA LYS A 96 3.04 -17.56 1.28
C LYS A 96 3.40 -16.16 0.83
N ALA A 97 4.24 -15.49 1.62
CA ALA A 97 4.65 -14.11 1.45
C ALA A 97 3.44 -13.19 1.22
N THR A 98 2.48 -13.24 2.15
CA THR A 98 1.35 -12.31 2.20
C THR A 98 1.87 -10.89 2.32
N CYS A 99 1.70 -10.09 1.27
CA CYS A 99 2.39 -8.81 1.11
C CYS A 99 1.45 -7.61 1.05
N TYR A 100 0.13 -7.85 1.08
CA TYR A 100 -0.88 -6.81 1.02
C TYR A 100 -2.16 -7.22 1.72
N VAL A 101 -2.83 -6.24 2.33
CA VAL A 101 -4.13 -6.38 2.97
C VAL A 101 -4.98 -5.13 2.73
N THR A 102 -6.23 -5.31 2.36
CA THR A 102 -7.23 -4.23 2.25
C THR A 102 -8.54 -4.64 2.91
N LEU A 103 -9.35 -3.65 3.33
CA LEU A 103 -10.75 -3.85 3.72
C LEU A 103 -11.67 -3.16 2.74
N ASP A 104 -12.92 -3.63 2.69
CA ASP A 104 -14.02 -2.86 2.12
C ASP A 104 -14.40 -1.67 3.01
N ASP A 105 -15.18 -0.74 2.46
CA ASP A 105 -15.56 0.50 3.14
C ASP A 105 -16.36 0.25 4.43
N ASP A 106 -17.24 -0.75 4.43
CA ASP A 106 -18.03 -1.14 5.61
C ASP A 106 -17.20 -1.93 6.64
N SER A 107 -15.95 -2.26 6.31
CA SER A 107 -15.06 -3.09 7.14
C SER A 107 -15.70 -4.44 7.50
N SER A 108 -16.48 -4.99 6.57
CA SER A 108 -17.18 -6.26 6.66
C SER A 108 -16.35 -7.44 6.16
N CYS A 109 -15.37 -7.18 5.30
CA CYS A 109 -14.47 -8.18 4.75
C CYS A 109 -13.08 -7.62 4.48
N LEU A 110 -12.13 -8.53 4.34
CA LEU A 110 -10.73 -8.24 4.13
C LEU A 110 -10.16 -9.13 3.03
N VAL A 111 -9.39 -8.55 2.12
CA VAL A 111 -8.73 -9.26 1.02
C VAL A 111 -7.21 -9.23 1.19
N LEU A 112 -6.57 -10.39 1.01
CA LEU A 112 -5.13 -10.59 1.06
C LEU A 112 -4.56 -10.86 -0.33
N ALA A 113 -3.32 -10.43 -0.56
CA ALA A 113 -2.50 -10.87 -1.70
C ALA A 113 -1.27 -11.65 -1.21
N ASN A 114 -1.14 -12.89 -1.67
CA ASN A 114 -0.06 -13.81 -1.32
C ASN A 114 0.93 -13.92 -2.50
N TYR A 115 2.08 -13.27 -2.35
CA TYR A 115 3.03 -13.07 -3.45
C TYR A 115 3.66 -14.39 -3.93
N THR A 116 4.23 -15.19 -3.02
CA THR A 116 5.03 -16.36 -3.42
C THR A 116 4.15 -17.53 -3.84
N SER A 117 2.99 -17.72 -3.23
CA SER A 117 2.07 -18.81 -3.58
C SER A 117 1.13 -18.46 -4.73
N GLY A 118 1.06 -17.18 -5.15
CA GLY A 118 0.34 -16.79 -6.36
C GLY A 118 -1.17 -16.77 -6.18
N ASN A 119 -1.69 -16.35 -5.04
CA ASN A 119 -3.13 -16.40 -4.75
C ASN A 119 -3.61 -15.20 -3.94
N ILE A 120 -4.92 -15.02 -3.90
CA ILE A 120 -5.61 -14.07 -3.01
C ILE A 120 -6.56 -14.84 -2.09
N ALA A 121 -6.90 -14.25 -0.94
CA ALA A 121 -7.83 -14.83 0.02
C ALA A 121 -8.75 -13.76 0.62
N LEU A 122 -10.00 -14.12 0.91
CA LEU A 122 -11.05 -13.25 1.42
C LEU A 122 -11.53 -13.75 2.80
N TYR A 123 -11.63 -12.83 3.76
CA TYR A 123 -12.03 -13.11 5.13
C TYR A 123 -13.19 -12.21 5.53
N PRO A 124 -14.25 -12.74 6.17
CA PRO A 124 -15.24 -11.92 6.82
C PRO A 124 -14.65 -11.32 8.10
N VAL A 125 -15.03 -10.08 8.38
CA VAL A 125 -14.70 -9.35 9.60
C VAL A 125 -15.92 -9.35 10.50
N LYS A 126 -15.76 -9.79 11.75
CA LYS A 126 -16.85 -9.83 12.73
C LYS A 126 -17.11 -8.43 13.29
N ASN A 127 -18.27 -8.25 13.94
CA ASN A 127 -18.68 -6.96 14.54
C ASN A 127 -17.67 -6.39 15.55
N ASP A 128 -16.90 -7.24 16.22
CA ASP A 128 -15.86 -6.81 17.16
C ASP A 128 -14.53 -6.48 16.46
N GLY A 129 -14.45 -6.59 15.14
CA GLY A 129 -13.26 -6.40 14.31
C GLY A 129 -12.34 -7.63 14.21
N SER A 130 -12.66 -8.73 14.89
CA SER A 130 -11.89 -9.97 14.76
C SER A 130 -12.17 -10.67 13.43
N LEU A 131 -11.22 -11.44 12.94
CA LEU A 131 -11.33 -12.15 11.67
C LEU A 131 -12.10 -13.47 11.85
N GLY A 132 -13.07 -13.74 10.96
CA GLY A 132 -13.65 -15.07 10.79
C GLY A 132 -12.70 -16.04 10.06
N GLU A 133 -13.14 -17.27 9.86
CA GLU A 133 -12.43 -18.22 8.98
C GLU A 133 -12.47 -17.71 7.53
N ALA A 134 -11.49 -18.08 6.71
CA ALA A 134 -11.44 -17.70 5.30
C ALA A 134 -12.73 -18.12 4.58
N ALA A 135 -13.37 -17.17 3.89
CA ALA A 135 -14.60 -17.41 3.15
C ALA A 135 -14.34 -17.81 1.69
N ASP A 136 -13.25 -17.28 1.10
CA ASP A 136 -12.87 -17.60 -0.28
C ASP A 136 -11.35 -17.50 -0.48
N HIS A 137 -10.87 -18.18 -1.52
CA HIS A 137 -9.47 -18.23 -1.90
C HIS A 137 -9.35 -18.50 -3.40
N VAL A 138 -8.60 -17.66 -4.12
CA VAL A 138 -8.45 -17.76 -5.58
C VAL A 138 -6.99 -17.92 -5.96
N GLN A 139 -6.66 -19.07 -6.55
CA GLN A 139 -5.32 -19.36 -7.08
C GLN A 139 -5.15 -18.76 -8.48
N HIS A 140 -4.09 -17.96 -8.66
CA HIS A 140 -3.65 -17.54 -9.98
C HIS A 140 -2.64 -18.55 -10.54
N LYS A 141 -2.60 -18.69 -11.87
CA LYS A 141 -1.69 -19.57 -12.59
C LYS A 141 -1.22 -18.88 -13.86
N GLY A 142 0.01 -19.15 -14.26
CA GLY A 142 0.65 -18.56 -15.42
C GLY A 142 2.04 -18.04 -15.08
N SER A 143 2.62 -17.30 -16.01
CA SER A 143 3.97 -16.72 -15.95
C SER A 143 4.06 -15.67 -17.06
N SER A 144 5.11 -14.86 -17.05
CA SER A 144 5.41 -13.92 -18.13
C SER A 144 6.87 -14.05 -18.59
N ILE A 145 7.38 -13.04 -19.27
CA ILE A 145 8.61 -13.11 -20.07
C ILE A 145 9.89 -13.09 -19.22
N ARG A 146 9.84 -12.64 -17.97
CA ARG A 146 11.01 -12.53 -17.10
C ARG A 146 11.19 -13.78 -16.22
N ALA A 147 12.14 -14.62 -16.57
CA ALA A 147 12.43 -15.85 -15.82
C ALA A 147 12.96 -15.61 -14.39
N ASP A 148 13.41 -14.40 -14.05
CA ASP A 148 13.94 -14.06 -12.73
C ASP A 148 12.87 -13.64 -11.71
N ARG A 149 11.70 -13.16 -12.18
CA ARG A 149 10.68 -12.53 -11.34
C ARG A 149 9.23 -12.82 -11.77
N GLN A 150 9.03 -13.48 -12.91
CA GLN A 150 7.73 -13.74 -13.53
C GLN A 150 7.61 -15.21 -13.97
N GLU A 151 8.28 -16.11 -13.24
CA GLU A 151 8.24 -17.55 -13.47
C GLU A 151 6.90 -18.20 -13.05
N ALA A 152 6.13 -17.51 -12.21
CA ALA A 152 4.83 -17.90 -11.72
C ALA A 152 3.94 -16.67 -11.50
N ALA A 153 2.71 -16.87 -11.02
CA ALA A 153 1.85 -15.78 -10.59
C ALA A 153 2.32 -15.18 -9.26
N HIS A 154 2.29 -13.84 -9.15
CA HIS A 154 2.73 -13.06 -8.00
C HIS A 154 1.80 -11.85 -7.78
N PRO A 155 0.56 -12.04 -7.29
CA PRO A 155 -0.30 -10.92 -6.93
C PRO A 155 0.38 -10.09 -5.83
N HIS A 156 0.50 -8.78 -6.07
CA HIS A 156 1.24 -7.89 -5.18
C HIS A 156 0.33 -6.88 -4.45
N ALA A 157 -0.90 -6.69 -4.92
CA ALA A 157 -1.91 -5.91 -4.22
C ALA A 157 -3.31 -6.48 -4.50
N ALA A 158 -4.26 -6.15 -3.63
CA ALA A 158 -5.68 -6.32 -3.87
C ALA A 158 -6.35 -5.00 -3.46
N VAL A 159 -6.92 -4.28 -4.43
CA VAL A 159 -7.44 -2.91 -4.24
C VAL A 159 -8.92 -2.90 -4.60
N ILE A 160 -9.76 -2.54 -3.62
CA ILE A 160 -11.19 -2.38 -3.83
C ILE A 160 -11.43 -1.02 -4.50
N ASP A 161 -12.27 -1.00 -5.53
CA ASP A 161 -12.60 0.23 -6.25
C ASP A 161 -13.48 1.17 -5.42
N PRO A 162 -13.58 2.47 -5.78
CA PRO A 162 -14.37 3.44 -5.02
C PRO A 162 -15.88 3.13 -4.91
N SER A 163 -16.42 2.25 -5.77
CA SER A 163 -17.82 1.79 -5.67
C SER A 163 -17.99 0.57 -4.75
N GLY A 164 -16.90 -0.05 -4.29
CA GLY A 164 -16.93 -1.28 -3.50
C GLY A 164 -17.32 -2.54 -4.28
N ARG A 165 -17.54 -2.44 -5.60
CA ARG A 165 -18.08 -3.55 -6.40
C ARG A 165 -17.01 -4.51 -6.89
N TYR A 166 -15.77 -4.04 -7.05
CA TYR A 166 -14.71 -4.76 -7.72
C TYR A 166 -13.40 -4.73 -6.94
N VAL A 167 -12.67 -5.85 -6.99
CA VAL A 167 -11.30 -5.98 -6.49
C VAL A 167 -10.34 -6.09 -7.66
N PHE A 168 -9.37 -5.18 -7.71
CA PHE A 168 -8.30 -5.13 -8.69
C PHE A 168 -7.03 -5.71 -8.10
N VAL A 169 -6.46 -6.71 -8.78
CA VAL A 169 -5.32 -7.49 -8.31
C VAL A 169 -4.20 -7.40 -9.34
N PRO A 170 -3.29 -6.41 -9.22
CA PRO A 170 -2.04 -6.38 -9.96
C PRO A 170 -1.23 -7.65 -9.67
N ASP A 171 -1.02 -8.44 -10.71
CA ASP A 171 -0.21 -9.66 -10.66
C ASP A 171 1.11 -9.42 -11.41
N LEU A 172 2.16 -9.19 -10.62
CA LEU A 172 3.51 -8.91 -11.10
C LEU A 172 4.00 -10.03 -12.01
N GLY A 173 3.70 -11.27 -11.63
CA GLY A 173 4.18 -12.47 -12.31
C GLY A 173 3.50 -12.76 -13.64
N LEU A 174 2.30 -12.21 -13.84
CA LEU A 174 1.49 -12.44 -15.04
C LEU A 174 1.49 -11.29 -16.04
N ASP A 175 1.96 -10.09 -15.66
CA ASP A 175 1.69 -8.84 -16.41
C ASP A 175 0.19 -8.63 -16.64
N GLN A 176 -0.59 -8.81 -15.57
CA GLN A 176 -2.04 -8.68 -15.60
C GLN A 176 -2.55 -7.93 -14.39
N ILE A 177 -3.68 -7.25 -14.57
CA ILE A 177 -4.54 -6.81 -13.47
C ILE A 177 -5.78 -7.69 -13.54
N LYS A 178 -5.92 -8.61 -12.58
CA LYS A 178 -7.13 -9.43 -12.46
C LYS A 178 -8.22 -8.66 -11.74
N ILE A 179 -9.45 -8.81 -12.19
CA ILE A 179 -10.59 -8.04 -11.67
C ILE A 179 -11.65 -9.05 -11.24
N TYR A 180 -12.06 -8.94 -9.98
CA TYR A 180 -13.08 -9.76 -9.36
C TYR A 180 -14.26 -8.88 -8.95
N GLN A 181 -15.48 -9.37 -9.12
CA GLN A 181 -16.65 -8.76 -8.51
C GLN A 181 -16.81 -9.27 -7.07
N MET A 182 -17.10 -8.36 -6.14
CA MET A 182 -17.44 -8.69 -4.77
C MET A 182 -18.87 -9.23 -4.67
N ASP A 183 -19.03 -10.46 -4.20
CA ASP A 183 -20.31 -11.03 -3.78
C ASP A 183 -20.38 -10.97 -2.24
N TYR A 184 -20.98 -9.89 -1.72
CA TYR A 184 -21.13 -9.67 -0.29
C TYR A 184 -22.14 -10.63 0.38
N GLU A 185 -23.13 -11.13 -0.36
CA GLU A 185 -24.14 -12.05 0.18
C GLU A 185 -23.50 -13.39 0.56
N HIS A 186 -22.61 -13.89 -0.30
CA HIS A 186 -21.90 -15.17 -0.07
C HIS A 186 -20.47 -15.01 0.43
N THR A 187 -19.97 -13.76 0.54
CA THR A 187 -18.58 -13.42 0.86
C THR A 187 -17.60 -14.13 -0.08
N ARG A 188 -17.68 -13.83 -1.38
CA ARG A 188 -16.86 -14.46 -2.44
C ARG A 188 -16.31 -13.47 -3.45
N LEU A 189 -15.24 -13.88 -4.14
CA LEU A 189 -14.62 -13.17 -5.25
C LEU A 189 -14.99 -13.87 -6.57
N LEU A 190 -15.88 -13.24 -7.34
CA LEU A 190 -16.31 -13.77 -8.63
C LEU A 190 -15.39 -13.26 -9.74
N PRO A 191 -14.76 -14.12 -10.56
CA PRO A 191 -13.99 -13.66 -11.71
C PRO A 191 -14.83 -12.77 -12.62
N HIS A 192 -14.34 -11.58 -12.97
CA HIS A 192 -15.10 -10.58 -13.72
C HIS A 192 -14.39 -10.16 -15.01
N ASN A 193 -13.14 -9.71 -14.91
CA ASN A 193 -12.38 -9.24 -16.07
C ASN A 193 -10.85 -9.36 -15.82
N GLU A 194 -10.05 -9.14 -16.85
CA GLU A 194 -8.60 -9.02 -16.73
C GLU A 194 -8.06 -8.01 -17.75
N VAL A 195 -7.00 -7.30 -17.37
CA VAL A 195 -6.34 -6.31 -18.21
C VAL A 195 -4.87 -6.66 -18.33
N LEU A 196 -4.40 -6.88 -19.56
CA LEU A 196 -2.99 -7.11 -19.83
C LEU A 196 -2.21 -5.80 -19.64
N THR A 197 -1.04 -5.90 -19.01
CA THR A 197 -0.04 -4.84 -19.00
C THR A 197 1.04 -5.15 -20.05
N LYS A 198 1.99 -4.23 -20.21
CA LYS A 198 3.13 -4.44 -21.11
C LYS A 198 3.93 -5.65 -20.61
N PRO A 199 4.27 -6.64 -21.46
CA PRO A 199 5.10 -7.77 -21.05
C PRO A 199 6.43 -7.32 -20.42
N GLY A 200 6.74 -7.86 -19.25
CA GLY A 200 7.90 -7.52 -18.44
C GLY A 200 7.74 -6.30 -17.54
N ALA A 201 6.55 -5.68 -17.47
CA ALA A 201 6.32 -4.49 -16.65
C ALA A 201 6.21 -4.83 -15.15
N GLY A 202 5.54 -5.94 -14.82
CA GLY A 202 5.32 -6.38 -13.45
C GLY A 202 4.46 -5.40 -12.63
N PRO A 203 3.14 -5.31 -12.89
CA PRO A 203 2.27 -4.37 -12.19
C PRO A 203 2.23 -4.68 -10.70
N ARG A 204 2.42 -3.67 -9.85
CA ARG A 204 2.67 -3.86 -8.41
C ARG A 204 1.56 -3.33 -7.52
N HIS A 205 1.44 -2.02 -7.41
CA HIS A 205 0.39 -1.33 -6.64
C HIS A 205 -0.47 -0.48 -7.57
N LEU A 206 -1.73 -0.30 -7.20
CA LEU A 206 -2.74 0.46 -7.92
C LEU A 206 -3.37 1.48 -6.98
N VAL A 207 -3.68 2.67 -7.49
CA VAL A 207 -4.48 3.68 -6.78
C VAL A 207 -5.53 4.29 -7.70
N PHE A 208 -6.76 4.42 -7.20
CA PHE A 208 -7.84 5.13 -7.88
C PHE A 208 -7.78 6.62 -7.56
N HIS A 209 -8.09 7.45 -8.55
CA HIS A 209 -8.33 8.86 -8.31
C HIS A 209 -9.62 9.07 -7.52
N THR A 210 -9.62 10.02 -6.59
CA THR A 210 -10.74 10.27 -5.67
C THR A 210 -11.97 10.93 -6.32
N SER A 211 -11.76 11.75 -7.37
CA SER A 211 -12.85 12.53 -8.00
C SER A 211 -13.02 12.37 -9.52
N ILE A 212 -12.15 11.64 -10.22
CA ILE A 212 -12.25 11.42 -11.68
C ILE A 212 -12.08 9.93 -11.98
N PRO A 213 -12.67 9.41 -13.07
CA PRO A 213 -12.70 7.97 -13.34
C PRO A 213 -11.37 7.48 -13.91
N TYR A 214 -10.31 7.50 -13.12
CA TYR A 214 -8.96 7.07 -13.51
C TYR A 214 -8.28 6.27 -12.41
N ALA A 215 -7.41 5.35 -12.82
CA ALA A 215 -6.54 4.59 -11.95
C ALA A 215 -5.09 4.68 -12.43
N TYR A 216 -4.15 4.58 -11.50
CA TYR A 216 -2.72 4.66 -11.75
C TYR A 216 -2.05 3.42 -11.18
N ILE A 217 -1.20 2.80 -11.99
CA ILE A 217 -0.50 1.58 -11.61
C ILE A 217 0.99 1.82 -11.72
N ILE A 218 1.71 1.51 -10.65
CA ILE A 218 3.17 1.48 -10.68
C ILE A 218 3.65 0.08 -11.04
N ASN A 219 4.52 0.00 -12.05
CA ASN A 219 5.09 -1.23 -12.56
C ASN A 219 6.49 -1.43 -11.99
N GLU A 220 6.70 -2.55 -11.30
CA GLU A 220 7.93 -2.81 -10.54
C GLU A 220 9.14 -3.00 -11.45
N LEU A 221 9.00 -3.81 -12.51
CA LEU A 221 10.12 -4.44 -13.21
C LEU A 221 10.64 -3.61 -14.38
N ASP A 222 9.78 -2.80 -15.00
CA ASP A 222 10.18 -1.87 -16.08
C ASP A 222 10.23 -0.40 -15.65
N CYS A 223 9.97 -0.13 -14.36
CA CYS A 223 10.06 1.19 -13.74
C CYS A 223 9.20 2.25 -14.42
N THR A 224 7.92 1.95 -14.62
CA THR A 224 6.94 2.86 -15.23
C THR A 224 5.71 3.07 -14.37
N ILE A 225 4.94 4.11 -14.67
CA ILE A 225 3.58 4.30 -14.20
C ILE A 225 2.65 4.28 -15.41
N THR A 226 1.61 3.46 -15.37
CA THR A 226 0.58 3.43 -16.41
C THR A 226 -0.73 4.03 -15.88
N VAL A 227 -1.26 4.97 -16.65
CA VAL A 227 -2.56 5.62 -16.46
C VAL A 227 -3.63 4.81 -17.17
N TYR A 228 -4.74 4.56 -16.50
CA TYR A 228 -5.92 3.94 -17.07
C TYR A 228 -7.15 4.81 -16.86
N SER A 229 -7.96 5.01 -17.90
CA SER A 229 -9.35 5.44 -17.71
C SER A 229 -10.15 4.27 -17.13
N TYR A 230 -11.05 4.56 -16.20
CA TYR A 230 -11.80 3.58 -15.43
C TYR A 230 -13.30 3.65 -15.72
N ALA A 231 -13.86 2.60 -16.30
CA ALA A 231 -15.30 2.46 -16.48
C ALA A 231 -15.92 1.88 -15.19
N ILE A 232 -16.46 2.76 -14.35
CA ILE A 232 -17.01 2.39 -13.02
C ILE A 232 -18.09 1.31 -13.12
N GLU A 233 -18.90 1.31 -14.19
CA GLU A 233 -20.07 0.43 -14.32
C GLU A 233 -19.76 -1.04 -14.57
N ASP A 234 -18.68 -1.33 -15.28
CA ASP A 234 -18.29 -2.70 -15.63
C ASP A 234 -16.87 -3.05 -15.18
N GLY A 235 -16.25 -2.22 -14.35
CA GLY A 235 -14.94 -2.48 -13.80
C GLY A 235 -13.79 -2.41 -14.82
N ALA A 236 -14.01 -1.95 -16.06
CA ALA A 236 -12.98 -1.99 -17.09
C ALA A 236 -11.92 -0.89 -16.93
N LEU A 237 -10.64 -1.24 -17.21
CA LEU A 237 -9.53 -0.30 -17.33
C LEU A 237 -9.05 -0.24 -18.77
N HIS A 238 -8.90 0.97 -19.31
CA HIS A 238 -8.32 1.18 -20.64
C HIS A 238 -7.04 2.02 -20.52
N PRO A 239 -5.90 1.55 -21.06
CA PRO A 239 -4.63 2.27 -20.94
C PRO A 239 -4.68 3.60 -21.72
N VAL A 240 -4.19 4.66 -21.10
CA VAL A 240 -4.18 6.03 -21.65
C VAL A 240 -2.75 6.51 -21.91
N GLN A 241 -1.88 6.33 -20.93
CA GLN A 241 -0.51 6.83 -20.96
C GLN A 241 0.39 5.92 -20.13
N THR A 242 1.64 5.75 -20.54
CA THR A 242 2.70 5.19 -19.69
C THR A 242 3.84 6.19 -19.62
N VAL A 243 4.28 6.51 -18.41
CA VAL A 243 5.36 7.46 -18.12
C VAL A 243 6.49 6.76 -17.36
N PRO A 244 7.76 7.18 -17.52
CA PRO A 244 8.87 6.61 -16.76
C PRO A 244 8.75 6.98 -15.27
N ALA A 245 9.11 6.07 -14.37
CA ALA A 245 9.24 6.40 -12.95
C ALA A 245 10.65 6.90 -12.58
N LEU A 246 11.59 6.87 -13.53
CA LEU A 246 13.00 7.21 -13.34
C LEU A 246 13.45 8.35 -14.27
N PRO A 247 14.53 9.07 -13.92
CA PRO A 247 15.25 9.93 -14.86
C PRO A 247 15.74 9.14 -16.08
N ASN A 248 15.73 9.77 -17.27
CA ASN A 248 16.14 9.13 -18.52
C ASN A 248 17.62 8.72 -18.55
N ASP A 249 18.46 9.34 -17.71
CA ASP A 249 19.89 9.11 -17.61
C ASP A 249 20.29 8.11 -16.50
N PHE A 250 19.33 7.60 -15.72
CA PHE A 250 19.59 6.60 -14.69
C PHE A 250 19.64 5.19 -15.30
N THR A 251 20.78 4.50 -15.13
CA THR A 251 21.04 3.18 -15.76
C THR A 251 21.36 2.06 -14.76
N GLU A 252 21.39 2.34 -13.47
CA GLU A 252 21.66 1.32 -12.44
C GLU A 252 20.40 0.49 -12.15
N PHE A 253 20.55 -0.55 -11.32
CA PHE A 253 19.43 -1.39 -10.93
C PHE A 253 18.39 -0.57 -10.16
N ASN A 254 17.12 -0.69 -10.57
CA ASN A 254 15.99 -0.14 -9.85
C ASN A 254 14.75 -1.01 -10.04
N ILE A 255 13.90 -1.02 -9.01
CA ILE A 255 12.54 -1.54 -9.08
C ILE A 255 11.60 -0.59 -8.34
N CYS A 256 10.46 -0.24 -8.95
CA CYS A 256 9.47 0.62 -8.30
C CYS A 256 8.77 -0.08 -7.14
N ALA A 257 8.17 0.67 -6.20
CA ALA A 257 7.41 0.07 -5.11
C ALA A 257 6.01 0.66 -4.97
N ASP A 258 5.88 1.83 -4.36
CA ASP A 258 4.61 2.31 -3.85
C ASP A 258 4.08 3.49 -4.66
N ILE A 259 2.77 3.72 -4.60
CA ILE A 259 2.10 4.77 -5.38
C ILE A 259 0.93 5.36 -4.58
N HIS A 260 0.87 6.69 -4.51
CA HIS A 260 -0.19 7.42 -3.80
C HIS A 260 -0.57 8.69 -4.54
N ILE A 261 -1.84 9.08 -4.41
CA ILE A 261 -2.36 10.38 -4.88
C ILE A 261 -2.47 11.31 -3.68
N SER A 262 -2.09 12.59 -3.85
CA SER A 262 -2.35 13.63 -2.85
C SER A 262 -3.85 13.72 -2.52
N PRO A 263 -4.26 14.06 -1.29
CA PRO A 263 -5.69 14.21 -0.95
C PRO A 263 -6.48 15.17 -1.87
N SER A 264 -5.83 16.18 -2.43
CA SER A 264 -6.43 17.12 -3.40
C SER A 264 -6.72 16.51 -4.78
N GLY A 265 -6.16 15.34 -5.09
CA GLY A 265 -6.20 14.72 -6.41
C GLY A 265 -5.35 15.42 -7.47
N ASN A 266 -4.45 16.33 -7.08
CA ASN A 266 -3.66 17.09 -8.07
C ASN A 266 -2.33 16.43 -8.41
N TYR A 267 -1.77 15.61 -7.51
CA TYR A 267 -0.44 15.04 -7.66
C TYR A 267 -0.41 13.55 -7.39
N LEU A 268 0.42 12.84 -8.15
CA LEU A 268 0.73 11.43 -8.00
C LEU A 268 2.20 11.28 -7.59
N TYR A 269 2.45 10.40 -6.63
CA TYR A 269 3.78 10.11 -6.09
C TYR A 269 4.07 8.63 -6.31
N GLY A 270 5.28 8.30 -6.74
CA GLY A 270 5.74 6.91 -6.89
C GLY A 270 7.13 6.70 -6.28
N SER A 271 7.40 5.56 -5.65
CA SER A 271 8.72 5.29 -5.05
C SER A 271 9.59 4.35 -5.87
N ASN A 272 10.90 4.60 -5.84
CA ASN A 272 11.93 3.89 -6.59
C ASN A 272 12.99 3.29 -5.66
N ARG A 273 13.17 1.97 -5.67
CA ARG A 273 14.19 1.25 -4.89
C ARG A 273 15.40 0.99 -5.76
N GLY A 274 16.53 1.62 -5.45
CA GLY A 274 17.71 1.69 -6.33
C GLY A 274 18.10 3.14 -6.56
N HIS A 275 17.27 3.90 -7.28
CA HIS A 275 17.41 5.36 -7.38
C HIS A 275 17.10 6.07 -6.04
N ASN A 276 16.38 5.39 -5.13
CA ASN A 276 16.08 5.84 -3.76
C ASN A 276 15.41 7.21 -3.71
N SER A 277 14.34 7.34 -4.48
CA SER A 277 13.61 8.58 -4.66
C SER A 277 12.10 8.39 -4.66
N ILE A 278 11.38 9.49 -4.45
CA ILE A 278 9.98 9.66 -4.86
C ILE A 278 9.97 10.43 -6.18
N VAL A 279 9.28 9.91 -7.20
CA VAL A 279 8.91 10.65 -8.40
C VAL A 279 7.58 11.35 -8.16
N VAL A 280 7.45 12.59 -8.62
CA VAL A 280 6.22 13.40 -8.52
C VAL A 280 5.72 13.74 -9.91
N TYR A 281 4.43 13.52 -10.13
CA TYR A 281 3.70 13.87 -11.33
C TYR A 281 2.49 14.74 -10.98
N GLU A 282 2.21 15.76 -11.79
CA GLU A 282 0.94 16.49 -11.78
C GLU A 282 -0.10 15.72 -12.61
N ILE A 283 -1.31 15.62 -12.07
CA ILE A 283 -2.44 14.94 -12.70
C ILE A 283 -3.28 15.96 -13.45
N ASN A 284 -3.44 15.76 -14.76
CA ASN A 284 -4.43 16.47 -15.54
C ASN A 284 -5.83 15.93 -15.19
N LYS A 285 -6.65 16.77 -14.53
CA LYS A 285 -7.99 16.36 -14.07
C LYS A 285 -9.02 16.15 -15.19
N ILE A 286 -8.70 16.49 -16.43
CA ILE A 286 -9.61 16.31 -17.58
C ILE A 286 -9.44 14.90 -18.17
N ASP A 287 -8.20 14.47 -18.39
CA ASP A 287 -7.87 13.24 -19.13
C ASP A 287 -7.02 12.24 -18.33
N GLY A 288 -6.76 12.53 -17.05
CA GLY A 288 -5.97 11.69 -16.14
C GLY A 288 -4.48 11.61 -16.47
N THR A 289 -3.99 12.31 -17.50
CA THR A 289 -2.59 12.22 -17.91
C THR A 289 -1.65 12.84 -16.87
N LEU A 290 -0.40 12.37 -16.87
CA LEU A 290 0.64 12.73 -15.94
C LEU A 290 1.68 13.64 -16.61
N THR A 291 2.01 14.75 -15.94
CA THR A 291 3.10 15.66 -16.31
C THR A 291 4.18 15.65 -15.23
N TYR A 292 5.43 15.39 -15.62
CA TYR A 292 6.55 15.28 -14.67
C TYR A 292 6.77 16.58 -13.88
N VAL A 293 6.96 16.46 -12.57
CA VAL A 293 7.28 17.59 -11.68
C VAL A 293 8.72 17.50 -11.18
N GLU A 294 9.08 16.43 -10.47
CA GLU A 294 10.41 16.24 -9.91
C GLU A 294 10.71 14.78 -9.52
N HIS A 295 11.98 14.51 -9.23
CA HIS A 295 12.42 13.37 -8.45
C HIS A 295 13.08 13.91 -7.18
N THR A 296 12.70 13.39 -6.02
CA THR A 296 13.26 13.82 -4.72
C THR A 296 13.85 12.63 -4.00
N SER A 297 15.11 12.72 -3.58
CA SER A 297 15.76 11.68 -2.78
C SER A 297 14.99 11.44 -1.48
N THR A 298 14.85 10.19 -1.06
CA THR A 298 14.23 9.85 0.24
C THR A 298 15.20 9.95 1.42
N LEU A 299 16.44 10.41 1.18
CA LEU A 299 17.51 10.51 2.17
C LEU A 299 17.79 9.19 2.92
N GLY A 300 17.54 8.08 2.23
CA GLY A 300 17.73 6.73 2.71
C GLY A 300 17.81 5.75 1.56
N LEU A 301 17.69 4.46 1.86
CA LEU A 301 17.82 3.39 0.87
C LEU A 301 16.57 2.53 0.83
N THR A 302 16.15 2.15 -0.37
CA THR A 302 15.02 1.23 -0.64
C THR A 302 13.71 1.75 -0.03
N PRO A 303 13.16 2.88 -0.53
CA PRO A 303 11.88 3.42 -0.09
C PRO A 303 10.72 2.51 -0.54
N ARG A 304 10.47 1.45 0.24
CA ARG A 304 9.51 0.40 -0.12
C ARG A 304 8.06 0.84 0.04
N ASN A 305 7.81 1.80 0.92
CA ASN A 305 6.49 2.38 1.14
C ASN A 305 6.60 3.81 1.64
N PHE A 306 5.57 4.60 1.40
CA PHE A 306 5.41 5.91 2.00
C PHE A 306 3.93 6.19 2.28
N ALA A 307 3.65 7.24 3.04
CA ALA A 307 2.29 7.70 3.29
C ALA A 307 2.21 9.23 3.21
N ILE A 308 1.05 9.73 2.79
CA ILE A 308 0.73 11.16 2.74
C ILE A 308 -0.28 11.45 3.85
N THR A 309 -0.10 12.53 4.59
CA THR A 309 -1.06 12.92 5.64
C THR A 309 -2.42 13.27 5.04
N PRO A 310 -3.53 13.09 5.78
CA PRO A 310 -4.88 13.36 5.27
C PRO A 310 -5.12 14.80 4.79
N ASP A 311 -4.43 15.77 5.40
CA ASP A 311 -4.45 17.18 5.00
C ASP A 311 -3.52 17.48 3.81
N GLY A 312 -2.73 16.49 3.37
CA GLY A 312 -1.74 16.59 2.32
C GLY A 312 -0.46 17.29 2.73
N GLY A 313 -0.30 17.73 3.98
CA GLY A 313 0.83 18.56 4.43
C GLY A 313 2.19 17.87 4.45
N PHE A 314 2.23 16.55 4.70
CA PHE A 314 3.48 15.79 4.79
C PHE A 314 3.43 14.46 4.04
N LEU A 315 4.63 14.03 3.61
CA LEU A 315 4.93 12.69 3.12
C LEU A 315 5.96 12.04 4.05
N LEU A 316 5.69 10.80 4.49
CA LEU A 316 6.60 10.01 5.32
C LEU A 316 7.15 8.86 4.48
N ALA A 317 8.45 8.88 4.16
CA ALA A 317 9.10 7.84 3.38
C ALA A 317 9.77 6.80 4.29
N ALA A 318 9.35 5.53 4.19
CA ALA A 318 9.98 4.41 4.90
C ALA A 318 11.08 3.77 4.05
N ASN A 319 12.32 3.98 4.48
CA ASN A 319 13.52 3.49 3.83
C ASN A 319 13.98 2.19 4.49
N GLN A 320 13.71 1.07 3.83
CA GLN A 320 13.93 -0.28 4.36
C GLN A 320 15.40 -0.50 4.76
N ASP A 321 16.32 -0.25 3.83
CA ASP A 321 17.71 -0.71 4.00
C ASP A 321 18.59 0.29 4.77
N SER A 322 18.10 1.52 4.96
CA SER A 322 18.73 2.52 5.83
C SER A 322 18.10 2.62 7.22
N ASN A 323 17.10 1.78 7.53
CA ASN A 323 16.42 1.77 8.82
C ASN A 323 15.89 3.15 9.26
N SER A 324 15.26 3.88 8.34
CA SER A 324 14.79 5.24 8.62
C SER A 324 13.41 5.52 8.07
N ILE A 325 12.68 6.40 8.76
CA ILE A 325 11.52 7.10 8.22
C ILE A 325 11.87 8.57 8.16
N VAL A 326 11.77 9.17 6.97
CA VAL A 326 12.09 10.58 6.72
C VAL A 326 10.81 11.32 6.37
N THR A 327 10.58 12.47 7.01
CA THR A 327 9.40 13.31 6.76
C THR A 327 9.73 14.46 5.82
N PHE A 328 8.89 14.64 4.80
CA PHE A 328 8.93 15.74 3.85
C PHE A 328 7.66 16.58 3.96
N ALA A 329 7.78 17.90 3.90
CA ALA A 329 6.64 18.79 3.71
C ALA A 329 6.26 18.81 2.22
N ILE A 330 4.96 18.84 1.93
CA ILE A 330 4.45 18.91 0.56
C ILE A 330 4.01 20.35 0.26
N ASP A 331 4.61 20.95 -0.76
CA ASP A 331 4.14 22.21 -1.32
C ASP A 331 2.82 21.98 -2.07
N GLN A 332 1.70 22.41 -1.48
CA GLN A 332 0.34 22.11 -1.99
C GLN A 332 0.07 22.66 -3.40
N GLN A 333 0.83 23.67 -3.85
CA GLN A 333 0.62 24.31 -5.15
C GLN A 333 1.43 23.67 -6.27
N SER A 334 2.49 22.94 -5.94
CA SER A 334 3.39 22.35 -6.94
C SER A 334 3.57 20.84 -6.78
N GLY A 335 3.10 20.25 -5.67
CA GLY A 335 3.32 18.85 -5.32
C GLY A 335 4.75 18.54 -4.88
N ARG A 336 5.64 19.53 -4.87
CA ARG A 336 7.07 19.33 -4.57
C ARG A 336 7.30 18.99 -3.10
N LEU A 337 8.29 18.12 -2.86
CA LEU A 337 8.70 17.67 -1.55
C LEU A 337 9.86 18.52 -1.03
N ARG A 338 9.74 18.99 0.21
CA ARG A 338 10.79 19.73 0.93
C ARG A 338 11.18 18.97 2.20
N GLU A 339 12.47 18.84 2.43
CA GLU A 339 12.99 18.21 3.64
C GLU A 339 12.55 18.99 4.89
N THR A 340 12.07 18.28 5.91
CA THR A 340 11.75 18.88 7.21
C THR A 340 12.93 18.82 8.19
N GLY A 341 13.95 18.02 7.87
CA GLY A 341 15.01 17.61 8.79
C GLY A 341 14.55 16.56 9.83
N GLN A 342 13.29 16.14 9.82
CA GLN A 342 12.78 15.13 10.74
C GLN A 342 13.03 13.73 10.21
N THR A 343 13.65 12.90 11.05
CA THR A 343 13.94 11.50 10.79
C THR A 343 13.83 10.70 12.07
N VAL A 344 13.33 9.48 11.97
CA VAL A 344 13.35 8.50 13.06
C VAL A 344 13.96 7.19 12.59
N THR A 345 14.72 6.55 13.48
CA THR A 345 15.29 5.23 13.23
C THR A 345 14.24 4.16 13.53
N VAL A 346 13.92 3.35 12.53
CA VAL A 346 13.06 2.16 12.65
C VAL A 346 13.77 1.05 11.90
N ALA A 347 13.89 -0.15 12.46
CA ALA A 347 14.52 -1.26 11.75
C ALA A 347 13.63 -1.70 10.58
N LYS A 348 14.18 -1.70 9.36
CA LYS A 348 13.53 -2.19 8.12
C LYS A 348 12.05 -1.81 7.96
N PRO A 349 11.68 -0.52 8.01
CA PRO A 349 10.30 -0.10 7.86
C PRO A 349 9.87 -0.29 6.40
N VAL A 350 8.73 -0.94 6.20
CA VAL A 350 8.23 -1.31 4.86
C VAL A 350 6.74 -1.04 4.65
N CYS A 351 6.05 -0.58 5.69
CA CYS A 351 4.69 -0.04 5.58
C CYS A 351 4.51 1.11 6.56
N VAL A 352 3.86 2.19 6.12
CA VAL A 352 3.46 3.35 6.91
C VAL A 352 1.97 3.57 6.66
N LYS A 353 1.17 3.58 7.72
CA LYS A 353 -0.24 3.98 7.67
C LYS A 353 -0.47 5.14 8.62
N ILE A 354 -1.07 6.20 8.12
CA ILE A 354 -1.43 7.37 8.90
C ILE A 354 -2.92 7.30 9.18
N ALA A 355 -3.29 7.34 10.45
CA ALA A 355 -4.67 7.47 10.86
C ALA A 355 -5.25 8.80 10.36
N LYS A 356 -6.44 8.77 9.76
CA LYS A 356 -7.26 9.97 9.58
C LYS A 356 -7.72 10.45 10.96
N ARG A 357 -8.08 11.72 11.11
CA ARG A 357 -8.80 12.10 12.34
C ARG A 357 -10.20 11.50 12.31
N PRO A 358 -10.74 10.99 13.43
CA PRO A 358 -12.18 10.83 13.54
C PRO A 358 -12.82 12.20 13.29
N ASN A 359 -13.79 12.27 12.37
CA ASN A 359 -14.64 13.45 12.24
C ASN A 359 -15.54 13.62 13.46
#